data_AF-A0A930F4P4-F1
#
_entry.id   AF-A0A930F4P4-F1
#
_cell.length_a   1.000
_cell.length_b   1.000
_cell.length_c   1.000
_cell.angle_alpha   90.00
_cell.angle_beta   90.00
_cell.angle_gamma   90.00
#
_symmetry.space_group_name_H-M   'P 1'
#
loop_
_entity.id
_entity.type
_entity.pdbx_description
1 polymer ?
#
loop_
_entity_poly.entity_id
_entity_poly.type
_entity_poly.pdbx_seq_one_letter_code
_entity_poly.pdbx_strand_id
1 'polypeptide(L)'
;MNENQKLAQFILENVGGKENVESATHCMTRLRLKLKDTSKANRTNLDNHPGIISTQIAEGKLQVIIGTQVGDVYEEFIKFVHVVEETPQEETKDKNVLNRFAALITKIVVPSLGVLCACGIIAGVNSILLSTGVITSGDGTNILLSNLGNACLTFFPVIL
;
A
#
# COMPACT_ATOMS: atom_id res chain seq x y z
N MET A 1 -0.90 6.74 28.80
CA MET A 1 -0.10 6.88 27.57
C MET A 1 0.83 5.68 27.46
N ASN A 2 0.60 4.84 26.45
CA ASN A 2 1.44 3.68 26.16
C ASN A 2 2.83 4.13 25.69
N GLU A 3 3.85 3.28 25.82
CA GLU A 3 5.23 3.63 25.40
C GLU A 3 5.31 3.99 23.92
N ASN A 4 4.60 3.24 23.06
CA ASN A 4 4.49 3.51 21.63
C ASN A 4 3.85 4.86 21.32
N GLN A 5 2.86 5.26 22.12
CA GLN A 5 2.18 6.54 21.98
C GLN A 5 3.11 7.71 22.34
N LYS A 6 3.93 7.56 23.39
CA LYS A 6 4.95 8.56 23.77
C LYS A 6 6.02 8.68 22.69
N LEU A 7 6.48 7.56 22.15
CA LEU A 7 7.46 7.53 21.06
C LEU A 7 6.91 8.19 19.80
N ALA A 8 5.66 7.87 19.42
CA ALA A 8 4.99 8.49 18.28
C ALA A 8 4.87 10.02 18.44
N GLN A 9 4.46 10.49 19.61
CA GLN A 9 4.37 11.92 19.91
C GLN A 9 5.74 12.59 19.87
N PHE A 10 6.76 11.97 20.48
CA PHE A 10 8.13 12.46 20.45
C PHE A 10 8.67 12.60 19.02
N ILE A 11 8.42 11.60 18.16
CA ILE A 11 8.81 11.66 16.75
C ILE A 11 8.10 12.84 16.08
N LEU A 12 6.79 13.01 16.30
CA LEU A 12 6.00 14.07 15.68
C LEU A 12 6.51 15.47 16.03
N GLU A 13 6.84 15.71 17.30
CA GLU A 13 7.39 16.99 17.78
C GLU A 13 8.76 17.28 17.15
N ASN A 14 9.60 16.25 17.02
CA ASN A 14 10.95 16.40 16.48
C ASN A 14 11.02 16.46 14.95
N VAL A 15 9.94 16.12 14.23
CA VAL A 15 9.87 16.30 12.77
C VAL A 15 9.21 17.62 12.37
N GLY A 16 8.97 18.54 13.31
CA GLY A 16 8.36 19.85 13.03
C GLY A 16 6.83 19.85 13.11
N GLY A 17 6.23 18.85 13.76
CA GLY A 17 4.80 18.75 14.03
C GLY A 17 3.97 18.19 12.88
N LYS A 18 2.67 18.02 13.13
CA LYS A 18 1.69 17.47 12.17
C LYS A 18 1.66 18.19 10.83
N GLU A 19 1.92 19.49 10.83
CA GLU A 19 1.84 20.31 9.61
C GLU A 19 3.00 20.07 8.65
N ASN A 20 4.13 19.56 9.17
CA ASN A 20 5.31 19.24 8.38
C ASN A 20 5.28 17.82 7.81
N VAL A 21 4.39 16.95 8.28
CA VAL A 21 4.23 15.58 7.77
C VAL A 21 3.27 15.61 6.59
N GLU A 22 3.76 15.21 5.42
CA GLU A 22 2.95 15.07 4.20
C GLU A 22 2.30 13.69 4.16
N SER A 23 3.09 12.63 4.39
CA SER A 23 2.58 11.26 4.53
C SER A 23 3.51 10.39 5.37
N ALA A 24 2.95 9.29 5.90
CA ALA A 24 3.66 8.35 6.74
C ALA A 24 3.36 6.91 6.30
N THR A 25 4.40 6.10 6.19
CA THR A 25 4.30 4.65 5.90
C THR A 25 5.27 3.89 6.78
N HIS A 26 5.16 2.56 6.86
CA HIS A 26 6.11 1.74 7.60
C HIS A 26 6.44 0.44 6.85
N CYS A 27 7.59 -0.15 7.17
CA CYS A 27 7.91 -1.54 6.85
C CYS A 27 8.11 -2.33 8.14
N MET A 28 8.77 -3.49 8.09
CA MET A 28 8.98 -4.34 9.27
C MET A 28 9.77 -3.66 10.40
N THR A 29 10.66 -2.70 10.08
CA THR A 29 11.57 -2.10 11.08
C THR A 29 11.71 -0.58 11.02
N ARG A 30 11.11 0.08 10.02
CA ARG A 30 11.33 1.51 9.76
C ARG A 30 10.02 2.25 9.55
N LEU A 31 9.90 3.38 10.22
CA LEU A 31 8.86 4.39 9.98
C LEU A 31 9.41 5.37 8.93
N ARG A 32 8.70 5.51 7.81
CA ARG A 32 9.10 6.36 6.69
C ARG A 32 8.16 7.56 6.63
N LEU A 33 8.72 8.75 6.83
CA LEU A 33 8.00 10.01 6.84
C LEU A 33 8.39 10.83 5.62
N LYS A 34 7.40 11.24 4.83
CA LYS A 34 7.56 12.27 3.82
C LYS A 34 7.28 13.60 4.49
N LEU A 35 8.29 14.46 4.55
CA LEU A 35 8.21 15.78 5.19
C LEU A 35 8.17 16.87 4.14
N LYS A 36 7.38 17.94 4.40
CA LYS A 36 7.35 19.13 3.55
C LYS A 36 8.69 19.86 3.60
N ASP A 37 9.28 19.96 4.79
CA ASP A 37 10.59 20.53 5.01
C ASP A 37 11.43 19.62 5.91
N THR A 38 12.44 18.99 5.31
CA THR A 38 13.33 18.08 6.04
C THR A 38 14.26 18.81 7.01
N SER A 39 14.48 20.11 6.82
CA SER A 39 15.36 20.94 7.68
C SER A 39 14.78 21.14 9.09
N LYS A 40 13.46 21.00 9.24
CA LYS A 40 12.76 21.07 10.53
C LYS A 40 12.88 19.79 11.36
N ALA A 41 13.42 18.72 10.77
CA ALA A 41 13.59 17.46 11.48
C ALA A 41 14.86 17.49 12.34
N ASN A 42 14.69 17.42 13.66
CA ASN A 42 15.80 17.32 14.61
C ASN A 42 16.28 15.87 14.73
N ARG A 43 17.09 15.45 13.74
CA ARG A 43 17.65 14.09 13.67
C ARG A 43 18.52 13.74 14.86
N THR A 44 19.30 14.70 15.38
CA THR A 44 20.13 14.49 16.56
C THR A 44 19.28 14.11 17.78
N ASN A 45 18.14 14.76 17.98
CA ASN A 45 17.26 14.42 19.10
C ASN A 45 16.54 13.07 18.88
N LEU A 46 16.16 12.77 17.63
CA LEU A 46 15.60 11.46 17.28
C LEU A 46 16.59 10.31 17.53
N ASP A 47 17.85 10.47 17.15
CA ASP A 47 18.90 9.45 17.30
C ASP A 47 19.30 9.21 18.77
N ASN A 48 19.06 10.19 19.65
CA ASN A 48 19.34 10.07 21.09
C ASN A 48 18.21 9.42 21.90
N HIS A 49 17.06 9.13 21.28
CA HIS A 49 15.92 8.55 21.98
C HIS A 49 16.11 7.02 22.12
N PRO A 50 15.91 6.42 23.31
CA PRO A 50 16.19 4.99 23.55
C PRO A 50 15.37 4.02 22.69
N GLY A 51 14.20 4.46 22.22
CA GLY A 51 13.34 3.70 21.30
C GLY A 51 13.66 3.85 19.81
N ILE A 52 14.73 4.57 19.44
CA ILE A 52 15.14 4.81 18.05
C ILE A 52 16.58 4.33 17.91
N ILE A 53 16.82 3.44 16.93
CA ILE A 53 18.16 2.91 16.65
C ILE A 53 18.97 3.93 15.85
N SER A 54 18.36 4.54 14.84
CA SER A 54 18.94 5.65 14.07
C SER A 54 17.93 6.27 13.11
N THR A 55 18.25 7.45 12.60
CA THR A 55 17.51 8.16 11.57
C THR A 55 18.38 8.43 10.34
N GLN A 56 17.80 8.19 9.17
CA GLN A 56 18.46 8.43 7.89
C GLN A 56 17.50 9.10 6.92
N ILE A 57 18.04 9.87 5.98
CA ILE A 57 17.27 10.40 4.85
C ILE A 57 17.65 9.56 3.65
N ALA A 58 16.67 8.89 3.06
CA ALA A 58 16.85 8.09 1.85
C ALA A 58 15.61 8.24 0.98
N GLU A 59 15.80 8.35 -0.34
CA GLU A 59 14.70 8.49 -1.32
C GLU A 59 13.80 9.70 -1.00
N GLY A 60 14.38 10.80 -0.49
CA GLY A 60 13.62 11.99 -0.12
C GLY A 60 12.67 11.83 1.08
N LYS A 61 12.78 10.73 1.84
CA LYS A 61 11.98 10.46 3.04
C LYS A 61 12.88 10.35 4.26
N LEU A 62 12.41 10.85 5.40
CA LEU A 62 13.02 10.60 6.69
C LEU A 62 12.64 9.19 7.15
N GLN A 63 13.63 8.32 7.34
CA GLN A 63 13.43 6.98 7.86
C GLN A 63 13.90 6.94 9.31
N VAL A 64 12.98 6.64 10.22
CA VAL A 64 13.24 6.41 11.63
C VAL A 64 13.27 4.90 11.85
N ILE A 65 14.42 4.36 12.24
CA ILE A 65 14.62 2.94 12.49
C ILE A 65 14.28 2.66 13.95
N ILE A 66 13.19 1.92 14.19
CA ILE A 66 12.66 1.64 15.52
C ILE A 66 12.89 0.17 15.89
N GLY A 67 12.73 -0.74 14.91
CA GLY A 67 12.74 -2.18 15.13
C GLY A 67 11.35 -2.80 14.97
N THR A 68 11.14 -3.99 15.52
CA THR A 68 9.93 -4.81 15.28
C THR A 68 8.63 -4.19 15.79
N GLN A 69 8.70 -3.26 16.74
CA GLN A 69 7.53 -2.55 17.30
C GLN A 69 7.05 -1.37 16.42
N VAL A 70 7.63 -1.17 15.23
CA VAL A 70 7.30 -0.03 14.37
C VAL A 70 5.83 0.00 13.94
N GLY A 71 5.18 -1.16 13.82
CA GLY A 71 3.75 -1.24 13.48
C GLY A 71 2.89 -0.54 14.53
N ASP A 72 3.09 -0.89 15.80
CA ASP A 72 2.34 -0.28 16.92
C ASP A 72 2.62 1.23 17.04
N VAL A 73 3.87 1.64 16.80
CA VAL A 73 4.24 3.08 16.83
C VAL A 73 3.59 3.82 15.68
N TYR A 74 3.51 3.21 14.49
CA TYR A 74 2.83 3.79 13.34
C TYR A 74 1.34 4.00 13.62
N GLU A 75 0.66 3.01 14.20
CA GLU A 75 -0.77 3.12 14.56
C GLU A 75 -1.04 4.27 15.54
N GLU A 76 -0.16 4.48 16.51
CA GLU A 76 -0.27 5.64 17.40
C GLU A 76 0.10 6.95 16.69
N PHE A 77 1.09 6.92 15.80
CA PHE A 77 1.53 8.09 15.04
C PHE A 77 0.41 8.64 14.15
N ILE A 78 -0.28 7.79 13.38
CA ILE A 78 -1.37 8.23 12.49
C ILE A 78 -2.53 8.89 13.26
N LYS A 79 -2.83 8.45 14.50
CA LYS A 79 -3.86 9.05 15.36
C LYS A 79 -3.53 10.51 15.70
N PHE A 80 -2.25 10.83 15.87
CA PHE A 80 -1.80 12.19 16.18
C PHE A 80 -1.76 13.13 14.97
N VAL A 81 -1.43 12.59 13.80
CA VAL A 81 -1.21 13.41 12.61
C VAL A 81 -2.54 13.78 11.92
N HIS A 82 -3.64 13.05 12.16
CA HIS A 82 -4.92 13.24 11.44
C HIS A 82 -4.68 13.30 9.91
N VAL A 83 -3.68 12.55 9.42
CA VAL A 83 -3.36 12.46 8.00
C VAL A 83 -3.97 11.17 7.47
N VAL A 84 -4.71 11.35 6.39
CA VAL A 84 -5.39 10.32 5.60
C VAL A 84 -4.47 9.12 5.42
N GLU A 85 -4.96 7.93 5.75
CA GLU A 85 -4.28 6.66 5.48
C GLU A 85 -3.90 6.60 3.99
N GLU A 86 -2.61 6.75 3.69
CA GLU A 86 -2.06 6.31 2.42
C GLU A 86 -1.71 4.83 2.59
N THR A 87 -2.64 3.96 2.16
CA THR A 87 -2.32 2.58 1.80
C THR A 87 -1.09 2.55 0.90
N PRO A 88 -0.19 1.57 1.03
CA PRO A 88 1.08 1.57 0.32
C PRO A 88 0.85 1.40 -1.19
N GLN A 89 0.84 2.50 -1.94
CA GLN A 89 1.05 2.48 -3.39
C GLN A 89 1.66 3.79 -3.89
N GLU A 90 2.88 3.63 -4.40
CA GLU A 90 3.61 4.39 -5.43
C GLU A 90 3.62 5.93 -5.43
N GLU A 91 4.85 6.45 -5.50
CA GLU A 91 5.17 7.83 -5.84
C GLU A 91 4.53 8.25 -7.17
N THR A 92 3.98 9.46 -7.26
CA THR A 92 4.24 10.31 -8.42
C THR A 92 3.84 11.77 -8.19
N LYS A 93 4.81 12.63 -8.51
CA LYS A 93 4.75 14.09 -8.66
C LYS A 93 3.51 14.56 -9.43
N ASP A 94 2.98 15.70 -8.97
CA ASP A 94 2.34 16.76 -9.77
C ASP A 94 1.60 16.35 -11.05
N LYS A 95 0.43 15.73 -10.90
CA LYS A 95 -0.75 15.96 -11.75
C LYS A 95 -2.02 15.71 -10.93
N ASN A 96 -2.46 16.70 -10.16
CA ASN A 96 -3.54 16.58 -9.17
C ASN A 96 -4.87 16.02 -9.74
N VAL A 97 -5.12 16.19 -11.04
CA VAL A 97 -6.24 15.54 -11.75
C VAL A 97 -5.91 14.13 -12.22
N LEU A 98 -4.75 13.90 -12.86
CA LEU A 98 -4.38 12.58 -13.37
C LEU A 98 -4.19 11.56 -12.23
N ASN A 99 -3.60 11.97 -11.10
CA ASN A 99 -3.48 11.12 -9.91
C ASN A 99 -4.84 10.84 -9.27
N ARG A 100 -5.81 11.78 -9.32
CA ARG A 100 -7.18 11.51 -8.87
C ARG A 100 -7.90 10.52 -9.79
N PHE A 101 -7.72 10.65 -11.11
CA PHE A 101 -8.26 9.70 -12.08
C PHE A 101 -7.61 8.31 -11.92
N ALA A 102 -6.28 8.25 -11.79
CA ALA A 102 -5.57 7.00 -11.53
C ALA A 102 -6.00 6.37 -10.19
N ALA A 103 -6.10 7.16 -9.11
CA ALA A 103 -6.56 6.69 -7.82
C ALA A 103 -8.02 6.21 -7.84
N LEU A 104 -8.89 6.83 -8.64
CA LEU A 104 -10.28 6.38 -8.82
C LEU A 104 -10.32 5.03 -9.53
N ILE A 105 -9.53 4.85 -10.59
CA ILE A 105 -9.39 3.55 -11.28
C ILE A 105 -8.83 2.50 -10.31
N THR A 106 -7.76 2.81 -9.58
CA THR A 106 -7.16 1.89 -8.60
C THR A 106 -8.16 1.49 -7.51
N LYS A 107 -8.95 2.43 -6.99
CA LYS A 107 -10.00 2.15 -5.99
C LYS A 107 -11.08 1.18 -6.50
N ILE A 108 -11.40 1.22 -7.79
CA ILE A 108 -12.42 0.39 -8.43
C ILE A 108 -11.84 -0.98 -8.82
N VAL A 109 -10.60 -1.02 -9.30
CA VAL A 109 -9.96 -2.23 -9.84
C VAL A 109 -9.32 -3.11 -8.76
N VAL A 110 -8.73 -2.54 -7.71
CA VAL A 110 -8.03 -3.33 -6.68
C VAL A 110 -8.95 -4.33 -5.95
N PRO A 111 -10.19 -3.96 -5.54
CA PRO A 111 -11.11 -4.92 -4.93
C PRO A 111 -11.55 -6.06 -5.87
N SER A 112 -11.62 -5.80 -7.18
CA SER A 112 -12.01 -6.78 -8.19
C SER A 112 -10.84 -7.62 -8.73
N LEU A 113 -9.59 -7.24 -8.43
CA LEU A 113 -8.37 -7.85 -8.95
C LEU A 113 -8.26 -9.35 -8.60
N GLY A 114 -8.62 -9.72 -7.37
CA GLY A 114 -8.57 -11.13 -6.93
C GLY A 114 -9.48 -12.05 -7.75
N VAL A 115 -10.69 -11.58 -8.07
CA VAL A 115 -11.67 -12.33 -8.88
C VAL A 115 -11.22 -12.39 -10.34
N LEU A 116 -10.71 -11.28 -10.89
CA LEU A 116 -10.13 -11.22 -12.24
C LEU A 116 -8.96 -12.20 -12.39
N CYS A 117 -8.06 -12.28 -11.41
CA CYS A 117 -6.94 -13.21 -11.42
C CYS A 117 -7.42 -14.68 -11.41
N ALA A 118 -8.39 -15.02 -10.57
CA ALA A 118 -8.94 -16.37 -10.50
C ALA A 118 -9.55 -16.80 -11.85
N CYS A 119 -10.37 -15.93 -12.46
CA CYS A 119 -10.97 -16.19 -13.77
C CYS A 119 -9.94 -16.27 -14.90
N GLY A 120 -8.92 -15.40 -14.89
CA GLY A 120 -7.82 -15.43 -15.86
C GLY A 120 -7.02 -16.73 -15.80
N ILE A 121 -6.76 -17.25 -14.61
CA ILE A 121 -6.08 -18.55 -14.43
C ILE A 121 -6.93 -19.69 -14.99
N ILE A 122 -8.24 -19.71 -14.70
CA ILE A 122 -9.16 -20.75 -15.22
C ILE A 122 -9.20 -20.71 -16.75
N ALA A 123 -9.29 -19.53 -17.35
CA ALA A 123 -9.27 -19.35 -18.80
C ALA A 123 -7.93 -19.82 -19.40
N GLY A 124 -6.80 -19.46 -18.78
CA GLY A 124 -5.47 -19.88 -19.24
C GLY A 124 -5.25 -21.39 -19.16
N VAL A 125 -5.70 -22.02 -18.07
CA VAL A 125 -5.69 -23.48 -17.93
C VAL A 125 -6.53 -24.12 -19.03
N ASN A 126 -7.74 -23.62 -19.29
CA ASN A 126 -8.58 -24.12 -20.38
C ASN A 126 -7.86 -24.01 -21.76
N SER A 127 -7.21 -22.88 -22.05
CA SER A 127 -6.45 -22.70 -23.29
C SER A 127 -5.30 -23.70 -23.43
N ILE A 128 -4.62 -24.05 -22.33
CA ILE A 128 -3.55 -25.07 -22.35
C ILE A 128 -4.13 -26.46 -22.58
N LEU A 129 -5.25 -26.83 -21.94
CA LEU A 129 -5.89 -28.13 -22.15
C LEU A 129 -6.41 -28.30 -23.58
N LEU A 130 -6.86 -27.21 -24.21
CA LEU A 130 -7.23 -27.19 -25.63
C LEU A 130 -6.02 -27.31 -26.55
N SER A 131 -4.94 -26.58 -26.25
CA SER A 131 -3.70 -26.61 -27.03
C SER A 131 -3.00 -27.97 -26.99
N THR A 132 -3.05 -28.66 -25.85
CA THR A 132 -2.48 -30.00 -25.66
C THR A 132 -3.38 -31.14 -26.17
N GLY A 133 -4.60 -30.84 -26.61
CA GLY A 133 -5.55 -31.82 -27.11
C GLY A 133 -6.15 -32.74 -26.04
N VAL A 134 -5.95 -32.43 -24.76
CA VAL A 134 -6.55 -33.16 -23.62
C VAL A 134 -8.06 -32.96 -23.58
N ILE A 135 -8.53 -31.80 -24.03
CA ILE A 135 -9.95 -31.46 -24.15
C ILE A 135 -10.21 -31.00 -25.59
N THR A 136 -11.34 -31.40 -26.16
CA THR A 136 -11.74 -31.01 -27.51
C THR A 136 -12.61 -29.75 -27.47
N SER A 137 -12.53 -28.92 -28.52
CA SER A 137 -13.44 -27.79 -28.71
C SER A 137 -14.90 -28.28 -28.75
N GLY A 138 -15.72 -27.88 -27.77
CA GLY A 138 -17.11 -28.31 -27.64
C GLY A 138 -17.40 -29.40 -26.60
N ASP A 139 -16.38 -29.95 -25.93
CA ASP A 139 -16.61 -30.85 -24.79
C ASP A 139 -17.27 -30.12 -23.61
N GLY A 140 -18.08 -30.85 -22.83
CA GLY A 140 -18.77 -30.29 -21.65
C GLY A 140 -17.82 -29.64 -20.64
N THR A 141 -16.62 -30.21 -20.48
CA THR A 141 -15.54 -29.64 -19.65
C THR A 141 -15.02 -28.32 -20.21
N ASN A 142 -14.84 -28.20 -21.53
CA ASN A 142 -14.43 -26.96 -22.16
C ASN A 142 -15.48 -25.86 -21.97
N ILE A 143 -16.76 -26.19 -22.20
CA ILE A 143 -17.86 -25.23 -22.04
C ILE A 143 -17.97 -24.73 -20.59
N LEU A 144 -17.80 -25.63 -19.61
CA LEU A 144 -17.78 -25.28 -18.19
C LEU A 144 -16.61 -24.35 -17.85
N LEU A 145 -15.38 -24.71 -18.24
CA LEU A 145 -14.19 -23.93 -17.94
C LEU A 145 -14.18 -22.59 -18.69
N SER A 146 -14.64 -22.55 -19.94
CA SER A 146 -14.74 -21.30 -20.71
C SER A 146 -15.77 -20.36 -20.13
N ASN A 147 -16.92 -20.89 -19.67
CA ASN A 147 -17.95 -20.08 -19.03
C ASN A 147 -17.49 -19.56 -17.66
N LEU A 148 -16.79 -20.38 -16.86
CA LEU A 148 -16.22 -19.95 -15.58
C LEU A 148 -15.12 -18.89 -15.75
N GLY A 149 -14.25 -19.05 -16.75
CA GLY A 149 -13.22 -18.07 -17.08
C GLY A 149 -13.80 -16.75 -17.58
N ASN A 150 -14.87 -16.81 -18.37
CA ASN A 150 -15.53 -15.61 -18.92
C ASN A 150 -16.58 -14.99 -17.99
N ALA A 151 -17.06 -15.71 -16.97
CA ALA A 151 -18.11 -15.23 -16.07
C ALA A 151 -17.76 -13.88 -15.45
N CYS A 152 -16.52 -13.68 -14.99
CA CYS A 152 -16.11 -12.40 -14.40
C CYS A 152 -16.10 -11.24 -15.41
N LEU A 153 -15.88 -11.50 -16.71
CA LEU A 153 -15.97 -10.48 -17.76
C LEU A 153 -17.43 -10.18 -18.12
N THR A 154 -18.29 -11.20 -18.12
CA THR A 154 -19.73 -11.06 -18.38
C THR A 154 -20.44 -10.31 -17.25
N PHE A 155 -20.06 -10.59 -15.99
CA PHE A 155 -20.61 -9.90 -14.81
C PHE A 155 -19.78 -8.69 -14.37
N PHE A 156 -18.73 -8.34 -15.12
CA PHE A 156 -17.89 -7.16 -14.85
C PHE A 156 -18.71 -5.86 -14.68
N PRO A 157 -19.77 -5.59 -15.49
CA PRO A 157 -20.60 -4.40 -15.32
C PRO A 157 -21.47 -4.41 -14.04
N VAL A 158 -21.59 -5.54 -13.36
CA VAL A 158 -22.36 -5.69 -12.10
C VAL A 158 -21.43 -5.68 -10.88
N ILE A 159 -20.17 -6.06 -11.06
CA ILE A 159 -19.15 -6.13 -10.00
C ILE A 159 -18.53 -4.74 -9.72
N LEU A 160 -18.52 -3.85 -10.71
CA LEU A 160 -18.08 -2.44 -10.59
C LEU A 160 -19.28 -1.50 -10.38
#